data_AF-A0A1M5TBA3-F1
#
_entry.id   AF-A0A1M5TBA3-F1
#
_cell.length_a   1.000
_cell.length_b   1.000
_cell.length_c   1.000
_cell.angle_alpha   90.00
_cell.angle_beta   90.00
_cell.angle_gamma   90.00
#
_symmetry.space_group_name_H-M   'P 1'
#
loop_
_entity.id
_entity.type
_entity.pdbx_description
1 polymer ?
#
loop_
_entity_poly.entity_id
_entity_poly.type
_entity_poly.pdbx_seq_one_letter_code
_entity_poly.pdbx_strand_id
1 'polypeptide(L)'
;MIEVDTLLKALPRRIKVGAYDWRVILNEEEADIEKCGEADFEHHVVNLWPSHLNSPDHAVGIVIHELLHVIFDNADLEGNHTSPDPEEEIVIGFEQGLVALYRDNPRLLTWIKKGLK
;
A
#
# COMPACT_ATOMS: atom_id res chain seq x y z
N MET A 1 -0.90 -22.78 -5.44
CA MET A 1 -1.18 -21.39 -5.07
C MET A 1 -0.58 -21.17 -3.68
N ILE A 2 0.08 -20.04 -3.42
CA ILE A 2 0.57 -19.75 -2.06
C ILE A 2 -0.62 -19.43 -1.16
N GLU A 3 -0.62 -19.89 0.09
CA GLU A 3 -1.66 -19.50 1.06
C GLU A 3 -1.47 -18.04 1.51
N VAL A 4 -2.57 -17.32 1.78
CA VAL A 4 -2.56 -15.90 2.20
C VAL A 4 -1.65 -15.69 3.41
N ASP A 5 -1.77 -16.51 4.45
CA ASP A 5 -0.93 -16.43 5.65
C ASP A 5 0.57 -16.55 5.34
N THR A 6 0.93 -17.43 4.41
CA THR A 6 2.33 -17.63 4.01
C THR A 6 2.83 -16.41 3.25
N LEU A 7 1.98 -15.84 2.39
CA LEU A 7 2.27 -14.60 1.69
C LEU A 7 2.45 -13.44 2.68
N LEU A 8 1.52 -13.23 3.61
CA LEU A 8 1.56 -12.13 4.59
C LEU A 8 2.76 -12.22 5.54
N LYS A 9 3.21 -13.43 5.89
CA LYS A 9 4.47 -13.63 6.65
C LYS A 9 5.71 -13.20 5.88
N ALA A 10 5.67 -13.25 4.54
CA ALA A 10 6.76 -12.80 3.68
C ALA A 10 6.70 -11.31 3.32
N LEU A 11 5.65 -10.58 3.72
CA LEU A 11 5.48 -9.16 3.46
C LEU A 11 6.52 -8.34 4.26
N PRO A 12 7.24 -7.38 3.64
CA PRO A 12 8.13 -6.50 4.38
C PRO A 12 7.39 -5.72 5.46
N ARG A 13 7.91 -5.75 6.70
CA ARG A 13 7.35 -5.01 7.85
C ARG A 13 7.65 -3.52 7.82
N ARG A 14 8.54 -3.09 6.92
CA ARG A 14 8.87 -1.70 6.65
C ARG A 14 8.90 -1.48 5.14
N ILE A 15 8.21 -0.44 4.69
CA ILE A 15 8.10 -0.05 3.28
C ILE A 15 8.41 1.44 3.21
N LYS A 16 9.41 1.83 2.41
CA LYS A 16 9.73 3.24 2.20
C LYS A 16 8.75 3.83 1.18
N VAL A 17 8.07 4.91 1.51
CA VAL A 17 7.22 5.65 0.58
C VAL A 17 7.58 7.12 0.66
N GLY A 18 8.04 7.69 -0.45
CA GLY A 18 8.61 9.03 -0.47
C GLY A 18 9.77 9.18 0.52
N ALA A 19 9.65 10.16 1.42
CA ALA A 19 10.66 10.43 2.44
C ALA A 19 10.57 9.49 3.67
N TYR A 20 9.46 8.79 3.86
CA TYR A 20 9.11 8.15 5.12
C TYR A 20 9.21 6.61 5.07
N ASP A 21 9.49 6.00 6.22
CA ASP A 21 9.43 4.55 6.40
C ASP A 21 8.13 4.16 7.10
N TRP A 22 7.26 3.46 6.37
CA TRP A 22 5.96 3.00 6.84
C TRP A 22 6.06 1.60 7.44
N ARG A 23 5.46 1.38 8.61
CA ARG A 23 5.40 0.06 9.24
C ARG A 23 4.18 -0.69 8.74
N VAL A 24 4.32 -2.00 8.51
CA VAL A 24 3.18 -2.86 8.18
C VAL A 24 2.82 -3.73 9.38
N ILE A 25 1.59 -3.58 9.86
CA ILE A 25 1.05 -4.31 11.01
C ILE A 25 -0.08 -5.23 10.54
N LEU A 26 -0.06 -6.48 11.00
CA LEU A 26 -1.18 -7.41 10.83
C LEU A 26 -2.00 -7.34 12.11
N ASN A 27 -3.23 -6.85 12.00
CA ASN A 27 -4.15 -6.75 13.12
C ASN A 27 -5.05 -7.98 13.13
N GLU A 28 -5.02 -8.70 14.25
CA GLU A 28 -5.84 -9.87 14.51
C GLU A 28 -7.14 -9.52 15.27
N GLU A 29 -7.31 -8.24 15.65
CA GLU A 29 -8.52 -7.74 16.31
C GLU A 29 -9.67 -7.64 15.29
N GLU A 30 -10.90 -7.89 15.75
CA GLU A 30 -12.12 -7.67 14.95
C GLU A 30 -12.20 -6.19 14.56
N ALA A 31 -11.87 -5.87 13.30
CA ALA A 31 -12.27 -4.62 12.69
C ALA A 31 -13.74 -4.68 12.26
N ASP A 32 -14.28 -3.52 11.86
CA ASP A 32 -15.49 -3.47 11.03
C ASP A 32 -15.39 -4.53 9.91
N ILE A 33 -16.50 -5.25 9.69
CA ILE A 33 -16.59 -6.46 8.85
C ILE A 33 -16.02 -6.25 7.43
N GLU A 34 -15.90 -5.01 6.97
CA GLU A 34 -15.48 -4.66 5.61
C GLU A 34 -14.04 -4.13 5.51
N LYS A 35 -13.34 -3.90 6.63
CA LYS A 35 -12.01 -3.26 6.61
C LYS A 35 -10.90 -4.27 6.33
N CYS A 36 -10.30 -4.22 5.15
CA CYS A 36 -9.19 -5.11 4.76
C CYS A 36 -7.80 -4.48 5.00
N GLY A 37 -7.72 -3.15 4.90
CA GLY A 37 -6.51 -2.36 5.06
C GLY A 37 -6.82 -0.93 5.52
N GLU A 38 -5.78 -0.24 5.99
CA GLU A 38 -5.81 1.21 6.27
C GLU A 38 -4.39 1.77 6.35
N ALA A 39 -4.17 2.89 5.69
CA ALA A 39 -3.04 3.79 5.97
C ALA A 39 -3.37 4.74 7.13
N ASP A 40 -2.72 4.53 8.27
CA ASP A 40 -2.69 5.45 9.41
C ASP A 40 -1.54 6.44 9.21
N PHE A 41 -1.89 7.64 8.72
CA PHE A 41 -0.95 8.71 8.40
C PHE A 41 -0.29 9.32 9.63
N GLU A 42 -1.00 9.40 10.76
CA GLU A 42 -0.47 9.96 12.00
C GLU A 42 0.71 9.12 12.54
N HIS A 43 0.60 7.79 12.43
CA HIS A 43 1.59 6.87 12.97
C HIS A 43 2.52 6.24 11.93
N HIS A 44 2.35 6.59 10.64
CA HIS A 44 3.01 5.99 9.49
C HIS A 44 2.91 4.45 9.51
N VAL A 45 1.68 3.94 9.62
CA VAL A 45 1.37 2.51 9.69
C VAL A 45 0.42 2.12 8.56
N VAL A 46 0.71 1.02 7.89
CA VAL A 46 -0.24 0.30 7.06
C VAL A 46 -0.76 -0.88 7.88
N ASN A 47 -2.03 -0.77 8.30
CA ASN A 47 -2.77 -1.81 8.99
C ASN A 47 -3.37 -2.76 7.94
N LEU A 48 -3.30 -4.06 8.20
CA LEU A 48 -3.95 -5.11 7.40
C LEU A 48 -4.70 -6.05 8.33
N TRP A 49 -5.88 -6.50 7.92
CA TRP A 49 -6.68 -7.47 8.66
C TRP A 49 -6.70 -8.81 7.92
N PRO A 50 -5.83 -9.77 8.29
CA PRO A 50 -5.67 -11.03 7.56
C PRO A 50 -6.96 -11.83 7.38
N SER A 51 -7.86 -11.78 8.39
CA SER A 51 -9.15 -12.47 8.38
C SER A 51 -10.07 -12.05 7.22
N HIS A 52 -9.87 -10.85 6.65
CA HIS A 52 -10.68 -10.32 5.56
C HIS A 52 -10.03 -10.50 4.18
N LEU A 53 -8.84 -11.10 4.11
CA LEU A 53 -8.07 -11.28 2.88
C LEU A 53 -8.31 -12.67 2.28
N ASN A 54 -9.24 -12.72 1.33
CA ASN A 54 -9.74 -13.97 0.74
C ASN A 54 -8.77 -14.71 -0.20
N SER A 55 -7.74 -14.04 -0.74
CA SER A 55 -6.81 -14.65 -1.69
C SER A 55 -5.47 -13.89 -1.77
N PRO A 56 -4.39 -14.53 -2.28
CA PRO A 56 -3.07 -13.90 -2.42
C PRO A 56 -3.07 -12.63 -3.27
N ASP A 57 -3.81 -12.62 -4.38
CA ASP A 57 -3.98 -11.48 -5.27
C ASP A 57 -4.81 -10.37 -4.62
N HIS A 58 -5.84 -10.73 -3.84
CA HIS A 58 -6.59 -9.76 -3.05
C HIS A 58 -5.69 -9.10 -1.99
N ALA A 59 -4.88 -9.87 -1.25
CA ALA A 59 -3.93 -9.33 -0.28
C ALA A 59 -2.90 -8.39 -0.92
N VAL A 60 -2.39 -8.74 -2.10
CA VAL A 60 -1.52 -7.85 -2.89
C VAL A 60 -2.25 -6.56 -3.26
N GLY A 61 -3.50 -6.68 -3.75
CA GLY A 61 -4.34 -5.55 -4.12
C GLY A 61 -4.55 -4.58 -2.97
N ILE A 62 -4.90 -5.08 -1.79
CA ILE A 62 -5.12 -4.25 -0.59
C ILE A 62 -3.82 -3.53 -0.18
N VAL A 63 -2.69 -4.23 -0.13
CA VAL A 63 -1.40 -3.58 0.20
C VAL A 63 -1.06 -2.47 -0.80
N ILE A 64 -1.24 -2.71 -2.10
CA ILE A 64 -0.98 -1.69 -3.12
C ILE A 64 -1.95 -0.52 -2.96
N HIS A 65 -3.23 -0.78 -2.70
CA HIS A 65 -4.25 0.24 -2.48
C HIS A 65 -3.87 1.19 -1.32
N GLU A 66 -3.49 0.64 -0.17
CA GLU A 66 -3.06 1.48 0.96
C GLU A 66 -1.79 2.27 0.64
N LEU A 67 -0.82 1.69 -0.07
CA LEU A 67 0.38 2.41 -0.48
C LEU A 67 0.08 3.51 -1.51
N LEU A 68 -0.97 3.37 -2.32
CA LEU A 68 -1.45 4.42 -3.22
C LEU A 68 -2.08 5.56 -2.43
N HIS A 69 -2.84 5.30 -1.36
CA HIS A 69 -3.28 6.34 -0.44
C HIS A 69 -2.11 7.12 0.16
N VAL A 70 -1.04 6.43 0.55
CA VAL A 70 0.19 7.06 1.04
C VAL A 70 0.90 7.90 -0.03
N ILE A 71 0.94 7.43 -1.28
CA ILE A 71 1.51 8.21 -2.39
C ILE A 71 0.67 9.46 -2.64
N PHE A 72 -0.65 9.32 -2.65
CA PHE A 72 -1.60 10.39 -2.90
C PHE A 72 -1.43 11.53 -1.89
N ASP A 73 -1.35 11.19 -0.60
CA ASP A 73 -1.10 12.13 0.50
C ASP A 73 0.29 12.78 0.41
N ASN A 74 1.35 11.99 0.21
CA ASN A 74 2.72 12.53 0.09
C ASN A 74 2.92 13.49 -1.08
N ALA A 75 2.14 13.32 -2.14
CA ALA A 75 2.15 14.17 -3.32
C ALA A 75 1.17 15.37 -3.20
N ASP A 76 0.51 15.54 -2.04
CA ASP A 76 -0.45 16.61 -1.75
C ASP A 76 -1.58 16.69 -2.79
N LEU A 77 -2.05 15.51 -3.24
CA LEU A 77 -3.05 15.41 -4.32
C LEU A 77 -4.50 15.62 -3.84
N GLU A 78 -4.72 15.81 -2.54
CA GLU A 78 -6.06 16.03 -1.95
C GLU A 78 -6.61 17.44 -2.23
N GLY A 79 -5.73 18.43 -2.49
CA GLY A 79 -6.07 19.85 -2.42
C GLY A 79 -6.04 20.63 -3.74
N ASN A 80 -7.12 21.40 -3.99
CA ASN A 80 -7.23 22.54 -4.91
C ASN A 80 -6.20 22.58 -6.05
N HIS A 81 -6.35 21.67 -7.00
CA HIS A 81 -5.62 21.72 -8.26
C HIS A 81 -5.76 23.11 -8.89
N THR A 82 -4.69 23.88 -8.84
CA THR A 82 -4.60 25.17 -9.54
C THR A 82 -4.18 25.00 -10.99
N SER A 83 -3.77 23.78 -11.35
CA SER A 83 -3.47 23.39 -12.72
C SER A 83 -4.75 23.39 -13.57
N PRO A 84 -4.63 23.81 -14.84
CA PRO A 84 -5.70 23.63 -15.82
C PRO A 84 -5.99 22.15 -16.13
N ASP A 85 -5.11 21.22 -15.72
CA ASP A 85 -5.23 19.77 -15.92
C ASP A 85 -4.95 19.02 -14.59
N PRO A 86 -5.96 18.86 -13.72
CA PRO A 86 -5.83 18.16 -12.44
C PRO A 86 -5.61 16.65 -12.59
N GLU A 87 -6.11 16.05 -13.67
CA GLU A 87 -5.91 14.62 -13.94
C GLU A 87 -4.43 14.32 -14.18
N GLU A 88 -3.78 15.14 -15.00
CA GLU A 88 -2.35 14.98 -15.30
C GLU A 88 -1.48 15.15 -14.05
N GLU A 89 -1.82 16.07 -13.13
CA GLU A 89 -1.11 16.21 -11.85
C GLU A 89 -1.21 14.92 -11.01
N ILE A 90 -2.40 14.32 -10.93
CA ILE A 90 -2.61 13.07 -10.21
C ILE A 90 -1.81 11.93 -10.85
N VAL A 91 -1.84 11.82 -12.19
CA VAL A 91 -1.10 10.81 -12.94
C VAL A 91 0.40 10.95 -12.71
N ILE A 92 0.95 12.16 -12.81
CA ILE A 92 2.37 12.44 -12.56
C ILE A 92 2.74 12.11 -11.10
N GLY A 93 1.90 12.47 -10.14
CA GLY A 93 2.12 12.17 -8.72
C GLY A 93 2.21 10.65 -8.48
N PHE A 94 1.29 9.87 -9.04
CA PHE A 94 1.36 8.41 -8.96
C PHE A 94 2.54 7.82 -9.73
N GLU A 95 2.88 8.34 -10.91
CA GLU A 95 4.04 7.89 -11.69
C GLU A 95 5.31 8.01 -10.84
N GLN A 96 5.57 9.19 -10.30
CA GLN A 96 6.76 9.47 -9.49
C GLN A 96 6.76 8.63 -8.20
N GLY A 97 5.61 8.56 -7.52
CA GLY A 97 5.44 7.78 -6.30
C GLY A 97 5.68 6.29 -6.50
N LEU A 98 5.12 5.70 -7.56
CA LEU A 98 5.30 4.28 -7.89
C LEU A 98 6.74 3.96 -8.28
N VAL A 99 7.38 4.82 -9.08
CA VAL A 99 8.81 4.66 -9.44
C VAL A 99 9.67 4.64 -8.18
N ALA A 100 9.46 5.58 -7.27
CA ALA A 100 10.20 5.64 -6.01
C ALA A 100 9.91 4.42 -5.12
N LEU A 101 8.63 4.05 -4.96
CA LEU A 101 8.20 2.89 -4.18
C LEU A 101 8.90 1.61 -4.63
N TYR A 102 8.90 1.31 -5.94
CA TYR A 102 9.50 0.07 -6.43
C TYR A 102 11.03 0.10 -6.42
N ARG A 103 11.64 1.26 -6.69
CA ARG A 103 13.10 1.44 -6.60
C ARG A 103 13.59 1.18 -5.18
N ASP A 104 12.90 1.75 -4.19
CA ASP A 104 13.36 1.74 -2.80
C ASP A 104 12.95 0.45 -2.05
N ASN A 105 11.99 -0.31 -2.59
CA ASN A 105 11.47 -1.54 -1.97
C ASN A 105 11.54 -2.77 -2.90
N PRO A 106 12.73 -3.23 -3.31
CA PRO A 106 12.86 -4.40 -4.19
C PRO A 106 12.28 -5.70 -3.59
N ARG A 107 12.24 -5.79 -2.25
CA ARG A 107 11.60 -6.91 -1.54
C ARG A 107 10.08 -6.89 -1.66
N LEU A 108 9.46 -5.70 -1.69
CA LEU A 108 8.03 -5.55 -1.94
C LEU A 108 7.68 -6.04 -3.35
N LEU A 109 8.46 -5.65 -4.37
CA LEU A 109 8.23 -6.13 -5.74
C LEU A 109 8.35 -7.67 -5.86
N THR A 110 9.32 -8.25 -5.15
CA THR A 110 9.47 -9.71 -5.07
C THR A 110 8.26 -10.37 -4.39
N TRP A 111 7.71 -9.73 -3.37
CA TRP A 111 6.52 -10.19 -2.66
C TRP A 111 5.26 -10.11 -3.54
N ILE A 112 5.03 -8.99 -4.23
CA ILE A 112 3.94 -8.79 -5.20
C ILE A 112 3.95 -9.91 -6.25
N LYS A 113 5.12 -10.18 -6.84
CA LYS A 113 5.29 -11.24 -7.84
C LYS A 113 4.98 -12.65 -7.31
N LYS A 114 5.09 -12.89 -5.99
CA LYS A 114 4.74 -14.18 -5.39
C LYS A 114 3.22 -14.32 -5.20
N GLY A 115 2.53 -13.23 -4.87
CA GLY A 115 1.06 -13.25 -4.67
C GLY A 115 0.27 -13.27 -5.97
N LEU A 116 0.83 -12.77 -7.08
CA LEU A 116 0.18 -12.72 -8.39
C LEU A 116 0.50 -13.93 -9.31
N LYS A 117 1.02 -15.03 -8.76
CA LYS A 117 1.40 -16.25 -9.51
C LYS A 117 0.57 -17.45 -9.07
#